data_AF-A0A7W0Q9V2-F1
#
_entry.id   AF-A0A7W0Q9V2-F1
#
_cell.length_a   1.000
_cell.length_b   1.000
_cell.length_c   1.000
_cell.angle_alpha   90.00
_cell.angle_beta   90.00
_cell.angle_gamma   90.00
#
_symmetry.space_group_name_H-M   'P 1'
#
loop_
_entity.id
_entity.type
_entity.pdbx_description
1 polymer ?
#
loop_
_entity_poly.entity_id
_entity_poly.type
_entity_poly.pdbx_seq_one_letter_code
_entity_poly.pdbx_strand_id
1 'polypeptide(L)'
;MKKCASCTKDLPDAALHCVFCGAKQAPAPATAGGMAKTVMGAYSASDMMEHLKQQGAQPPAAAPYRPQQQAPAYQPPQQQTPAYQPPQQRSHSPSAQHQPPYEPPRAHSPSAQHQPQPYPPGAASAANAKTMFVPGSGPGSGPGPAPQGAFRGGPQQAHPVGNSPGHASSVPLSAPMPQPAPIMPVSAIPSASPPYLASQTAARAGRPLEPWKDALRVLMFVWGGLLLAAFATPLSIDPLIFNWNIIADAEGTAKLPPLIMAAVGLLALVIAGIPMSPVPRGIMAALLGLAGILVPVLLGGVPPWQLLVPMVGMIVLIPNLLVRNEYRDAALPRILITVGVIAALVPYVIPQRGSMPLVELFKLAIEAPGAFKVIVLLQIALIVVLVLSLLAWLPSPSSAGAKVFAWLLILWPVITHVVVLVLSGNLVDGFKASPYAAGMSWVAGAGGMPGGDGGISMSIGIGVAYAVLVGYGLATVIAKKLE
;
A
#
# COMPACT_ATOMS: atom_id res chain seq x y z
N MET A 1 -15.88 -36.83 6.58
CA MET A 1 -14.70 -35.94 6.59
C MET A 1 -14.58 -35.38 5.19
N LYS A 2 -14.53 -34.05 5.04
CA LYS A 2 -14.37 -33.37 3.75
C LYS A 2 -13.01 -32.71 3.68
N LYS A 3 -12.40 -32.68 2.50
CA LYS A 3 -11.15 -31.92 2.28
C LYS A 3 -11.48 -30.45 2.08
N CYS A 4 -10.69 -29.59 2.72
CA CYS A 4 -10.75 -28.15 2.48
C CYS A 4 -10.52 -27.88 0.99
N ALA A 5 -11.45 -27.20 0.33
CA ALA A 5 -11.27 -26.85 -1.09
C ALA A 5 -10.05 -25.95 -1.36
N SER A 6 -9.57 -25.23 -0.34
CA SER A 6 -8.44 -24.30 -0.46
C SER A 6 -7.09 -24.93 -0.07
N CYS A 7 -7.02 -25.69 1.02
CA CYS A 7 -5.75 -26.19 1.56
C CYS A 7 -5.67 -27.71 1.70
N THR A 8 -6.66 -28.43 1.15
CA THR A 8 -6.77 -29.91 1.07
C THR A 8 -6.71 -30.69 2.40
N LYS A 9 -6.56 -30.01 3.54
CA LYS A 9 -6.65 -30.60 4.90
C LYS A 9 -8.03 -31.17 5.17
N ASP A 10 -8.07 -32.30 5.87
CA ASP A 10 -9.31 -32.93 6.29
C ASP A 10 -10.02 -32.12 7.36
N LEU A 11 -11.34 -32.00 7.22
CA LEU A 11 -12.24 -31.28 8.10
C LEU A 11 -13.47 -32.14 8.42
N PRO A 12 -14.08 -31.94 9.60
CA PRO A 12 -15.40 -32.50 9.86
C PRO A 12 -16.41 -31.96 8.85
N ASP A 13 -17.35 -32.80 8.40
CA ASP A 13 -18.28 -32.46 7.31
C ASP A 13 -19.15 -31.24 7.64
N ALA A 14 -19.44 -31.03 8.92
CA ALA A 14 -20.19 -29.90 9.45
C ALA A 14 -19.40 -28.58 9.52
N ALA A 15 -18.07 -28.58 9.33
CA ALA A 15 -17.29 -27.35 9.42
C ALA A 15 -17.60 -26.40 8.25
N LEU A 16 -18.13 -25.21 8.58
CA LEU A 16 -18.35 -24.11 7.63
C LEU A 16 -17.08 -23.30 7.38
N HIS A 17 -16.05 -23.47 8.21
CA HIS A 17 -14.76 -22.79 8.09
C HIS A 17 -13.62 -23.78 8.26
N CYS A 18 -12.60 -23.69 7.40
CA CYS A 18 -11.38 -24.45 7.58
C CYS A 18 -10.59 -23.88 8.75
N VAL A 19 -10.36 -24.65 9.81
CA VAL A 19 -9.57 -24.21 10.97
C VAL A 19 -8.12 -23.91 10.58
N PHE A 20 -7.60 -24.56 9.54
CA PHE A 20 -6.20 -24.41 9.13
C PHE A 20 -5.94 -23.18 8.24
N CYS A 21 -6.85 -22.82 7.34
CA CYS A 21 -6.65 -21.71 6.41
C CYS A 21 -7.72 -20.61 6.49
N GLY A 22 -8.73 -20.75 7.35
CA GLY A 22 -9.85 -19.82 7.47
C GLY A 22 -10.86 -19.86 6.33
N ALA A 23 -10.59 -20.61 5.25
CA ALA A 23 -11.44 -20.65 4.07
C ALA A 23 -12.84 -21.18 4.40
N LYS A 24 -13.87 -20.43 3.99
CA LYS A 24 -15.27 -20.80 4.13
C LYS A 24 -15.56 -22.02 3.24
N GLN A 25 -16.12 -23.07 3.82
CA GLN A 25 -16.46 -24.31 3.11
C GLN A 25 -17.94 -24.29 2.74
N ALA A 26 -18.28 -24.88 1.60
CA ALA A 26 -19.68 -25.10 1.24
C ALA A 26 -20.37 -25.96 2.32
N PRO A 27 -21.63 -25.66 2.69
CA PRO A 27 -22.44 -26.56 3.49
C PRO A 27 -22.48 -27.93 2.81
N ALA A 28 -22.31 -29.00 3.58
CA ALA A 28 -22.44 -30.34 3.02
C ALA A 28 -23.83 -30.49 2.39
N PRO A 29 -23.95 -31.07 1.17
CA PRO A 29 -25.26 -31.31 0.57
C PRO A 29 -26.07 -32.16 1.53
N ALA A 30 -27.27 -31.69 1.88
CA ALA A 30 -28.17 -32.41 2.76
C ALA A 30 -28.44 -33.78 2.12
N THR A 31 -27.92 -34.84 2.72
CA THR A 31 -28.22 -36.21 2.31
C THR A 31 -29.73 -36.41 2.49
N ALA A 32 -30.43 -36.57 1.38
CA ALA A 32 -31.86 -36.86 1.34
C ALA A 32 -32.10 -38.21 2.04
N GLY A 33 -32.38 -38.19 3.35
CA GLY A 33 -32.55 -39.42 4.11
C GLY A 33 -32.69 -39.31 5.63
N GLY A 34 -32.56 -38.12 6.22
CA GLY A 34 -32.79 -37.98 7.66
C GLY A 34 -33.00 -36.53 8.06
N MET A 35 -34.04 -36.28 8.86
CA MET A 35 -34.42 -34.97 9.36
C MET A 35 -33.23 -34.25 10.04
N ALA A 36 -32.60 -33.33 9.32
CA ALA A 36 -31.58 -32.46 9.88
C ALA A 36 -32.25 -31.30 10.64
N LYS A 37 -32.10 -31.29 11.97
CA LYS A 37 -32.35 -30.10 12.80
C LYS A 37 -31.37 -29.01 12.38
N THR A 38 -31.85 -28.02 11.62
CA THR A 38 -31.12 -26.79 11.35
C THR A 38 -31.07 -25.95 12.62
N VAL A 39 -29.89 -25.90 13.26
CA VAL A 39 -29.59 -24.88 14.27
C VAL A 39 -29.20 -23.60 13.53
N MET A 40 -30.19 -22.81 13.11
CA MET A 40 -29.99 -21.39 12.85
C MET A 40 -30.15 -20.64 14.17
N GLY A 41 -29.10 -19.94 14.58
CA GLY A 41 -29.15 -19.07 15.75
C GLY A 41 -30.15 -17.92 15.57
N ALA A 42 -30.82 -17.62 16.69
CA ALA A 42 -31.59 -16.41 16.99
C ALA A 42 -33.01 -16.23 16.40
N TYR A 43 -33.70 -17.31 16.06
CA TYR A 43 -35.18 -17.33 16.13
C TYR A 43 -35.59 -18.50 17.01
N SER A 44 -36.30 -18.22 18.11
CA SER A 44 -36.72 -19.26 19.04
C SER A 44 -37.75 -20.17 18.35
N ALA A 45 -37.66 -21.48 18.52
CA ALA A 45 -38.61 -22.44 17.93
C ALA A 45 -40.07 -22.20 18.38
N SER A 46 -40.25 -21.48 19.48
CA SER A 46 -41.53 -20.95 19.96
C SER A 46 -42.14 -19.93 18.99
N ASP A 47 -41.35 -19.00 18.44
CA ASP A 47 -41.87 -17.92 17.58
C ASP A 47 -42.38 -18.45 16.23
N MET A 48 -41.77 -19.50 15.67
CA MET A 48 -42.27 -20.14 14.46
C MET A 48 -43.55 -20.94 14.69
N MET A 49 -43.71 -21.57 15.87
CA MET A 49 -44.97 -22.26 16.19
C MET A 49 -46.12 -21.28 16.42
N GLU A 50 -45.85 -20.12 17.03
CA GLU A 50 -46.84 -19.02 17.17
C GLU A 50 -47.28 -18.49 15.79
N HIS A 51 -46.33 -18.31 14.86
CA HIS A 51 -46.61 -17.84 13.50
C HIS A 51 -47.41 -18.86 12.66
N LEU A 52 -47.12 -20.17 12.81
CA LEU A 52 -47.89 -21.25 12.18
C LEU A 52 -49.30 -21.37 12.78
N LYS A 53 -49.47 -21.09 14.08
CA LYS A 53 -50.78 -21.13 14.75
C LYS A 53 -51.65 -19.92 14.39
N GLN A 54 -51.04 -18.76 14.14
CA GLN A 54 -51.72 -17.56 13.65
C GLN A 54 -52.14 -17.63 12.17
N GLN A 55 -51.50 -18.48 11.36
CA GLN A 55 -51.81 -18.60 9.93
C GLN A 55 -53.00 -19.51 9.58
N GLY A 56 -53.68 -20.13 10.56
CA GLY A 56 -55.00 -20.75 10.36
C GLY A 56 -55.12 -21.71 9.17
N ALA A 57 -54.03 -22.36 8.76
CA ALA A 57 -53.99 -23.14 7.53
C ALA A 57 -54.55 -24.54 7.78
N GLN A 58 -55.74 -24.81 7.22
CA GLN A 58 -56.28 -26.15 7.10
C GLN A 58 -55.31 -27.05 6.31
N PRO A 59 -55.14 -28.33 6.70
CA PRO A 59 -54.29 -29.26 5.98
C PRO A 59 -54.82 -29.46 4.55
N PRO A 60 -53.98 -29.32 3.50
CA PRO A 60 -54.43 -29.54 2.12
C PRO A 60 -54.73 -31.02 1.89
N ALA A 61 -55.84 -31.28 1.17
CA ALA A 61 -56.26 -32.60 0.74
C ALA A 61 -55.19 -33.25 -0.17
N ALA A 62 -55.03 -34.56 -0.01
CA ALA A 62 -54.04 -35.37 -0.72
C ALA A 62 -54.10 -35.17 -2.24
N ALA A 63 -52.99 -34.74 -2.84
CA ALA A 63 -52.86 -34.60 -4.28
C ALA A 63 -52.78 -35.98 -4.97
N PRO A 64 -53.41 -36.18 -6.15
CA PRO A 64 -53.35 -37.43 -6.89
C PRO A 64 -51.94 -37.72 -7.41
N TYR A 65 -51.56 -38.99 -7.30
CA TYR A 65 -50.29 -39.55 -7.77
C TYR A 65 -50.12 -39.31 -9.28
N ARG A 66 -49.07 -38.58 -9.68
CA ARG A 66 -48.69 -38.38 -11.08
C ARG A 66 -47.52 -39.32 -11.41
N PRO A 67 -47.60 -40.19 -12.44
CA PRO A 67 -46.52 -41.09 -12.80
C PRO A 67 -45.25 -40.33 -13.18
N GLN A 68 -44.10 -40.79 -12.68
CA GLN A 68 -42.78 -40.24 -12.99
C GLN A 68 -42.49 -40.29 -14.49
N GLN A 69 -42.23 -39.13 -15.07
CA GLN A 69 -41.70 -39.01 -16.43
C GLN A 69 -40.18 -39.26 -16.37
N GLN A 70 -39.71 -40.27 -17.12
CA GLN A 70 -38.30 -40.66 -17.22
C GLN A 70 -37.43 -39.47 -17.66
N ALA A 71 -36.38 -39.20 -16.88
CA ALA A 71 -35.36 -38.21 -17.21
C ALA A 71 -34.49 -38.73 -18.39
N PRO A 72 -34.18 -37.89 -19.39
CA PRO A 72 -33.31 -38.26 -20.50
C PRO A 72 -31.87 -38.55 -20.03
N ALA A 73 -31.26 -39.55 -20.66
CA ALA A 73 -29.93 -40.06 -20.34
C ALA A 73 -28.84 -39.00 -20.56
N TYR A 74 -27.98 -38.83 -19.56
CA TYR A 74 -26.84 -37.93 -19.58
C TYR A 74 -25.73 -38.49 -20.48
N GLN A 75 -25.45 -37.82 -21.61
CA GLN A 75 -24.27 -38.11 -22.44
C GLN A 75 -23.06 -37.32 -21.90
N PRO A 76 -21.95 -37.98 -21.52
CA PRO A 76 -20.75 -37.28 -21.08
C PRO A 76 -20.08 -36.55 -22.26
N PRO A 77 -19.57 -35.32 -22.06
CA PRO A 77 -18.87 -34.57 -23.10
C PRO A 77 -17.56 -35.27 -23.50
N GLN A 78 -17.36 -35.43 -24.81
CA GLN A 78 -16.15 -36.02 -25.38
C GLN A 78 -14.94 -35.11 -25.14
N GLN A 79 -13.89 -35.68 -24.55
CA GLN A 79 -12.59 -35.04 -24.38
C GLN A 79 -11.92 -34.84 -25.75
N GLN A 80 -11.81 -33.59 -26.19
CA GLN A 80 -10.90 -33.21 -27.27
C GLN A 80 -9.51 -32.99 -26.68
N THR A 81 -8.57 -33.86 -27.04
CA THR A 81 -7.13 -33.71 -26.73
C THR A 81 -6.54 -32.53 -27.51
N PRO A 82 -5.85 -31.58 -26.86
CA PRO A 82 -5.16 -30.49 -27.55
C PRO A 82 -4.01 -31.02 -28.41
N ALA A 83 -3.96 -30.60 -29.68
CA ALA A 83 -2.87 -30.91 -30.60
C ALA A 83 -1.60 -30.13 -30.22
N TYR A 84 -0.50 -30.86 -30.03
CA TYR A 84 0.81 -30.32 -29.70
C TYR A 84 1.45 -29.72 -30.98
N GLN A 85 1.78 -28.43 -30.95
CA GLN A 85 2.44 -27.72 -32.06
C GLN A 85 3.93 -27.55 -31.70
N PRO A 86 4.87 -28.15 -32.44
CA PRO A 86 6.30 -28.04 -32.12
C PRO A 86 6.85 -26.63 -32.43
N PRO A 87 7.80 -26.13 -31.62
CA PRO A 87 8.37 -24.80 -31.81
C PRO A 87 9.28 -24.74 -33.05
N GLN A 88 9.01 -23.79 -33.94
CA GLN A 88 9.88 -23.48 -35.09
C GLN A 88 11.14 -22.74 -34.62
N GLN A 89 12.30 -23.37 -34.80
CA GLN A 89 13.62 -22.75 -34.69
C GLN A 89 13.82 -21.75 -35.82
N ARG A 90 13.87 -20.44 -35.49
CA ARG A 90 14.40 -19.41 -36.38
C ARG A 90 15.91 -19.26 -36.16
N SER A 91 16.67 -19.72 -37.13
CA SER A 91 18.09 -19.42 -37.31
C SER A 91 18.25 -18.00 -37.85
N HIS A 92 18.98 -17.15 -37.13
CA HIS A 92 19.40 -15.82 -37.60
C HIS A 92 20.91 -15.79 -37.71
N SER A 93 21.40 -15.64 -38.94
CA SER A 93 22.80 -15.44 -39.31
C SER A 93 23.20 -13.98 -39.09
N PRO A 94 24.39 -13.67 -38.55
CA PRO A 94 24.85 -12.29 -38.39
C PRO A 94 25.52 -11.78 -39.68
N SER A 95 25.05 -10.63 -40.17
CA SER A 95 25.71 -9.85 -41.23
C SER A 95 26.70 -8.89 -40.61
N ALA A 96 27.97 -8.96 -41.03
CA ALA A 96 29.02 -8.03 -40.64
C ALA A 96 28.78 -6.65 -41.28
N GLN A 97 28.62 -5.61 -40.45
CA GLN A 97 28.64 -4.22 -40.89
C GLN A 97 29.93 -3.53 -40.46
N HIS A 98 30.61 -3.00 -41.46
CA HIS A 98 31.83 -2.23 -41.44
C HIS A 98 31.59 -0.87 -40.75
N GLN A 99 32.35 -0.52 -39.71
CA GLN A 99 32.35 0.84 -39.13
C GLN A 99 33.60 1.61 -39.58
N PRO A 100 33.47 2.92 -39.93
CA PRO A 100 34.61 3.77 -40.27
C PRO A 100 35.35 4.29 -39.01
N PRO A 101 36.60 4.78 -39.16
CA PRO A 101 37.46 5.15 -38.04
C PRO A 101 37.00 6.46 -37.37
N TYR A 102 36.95 6.48 -36.04
CA TYR A 102 36.65 7.65 -35.23
C TYR A 102 37.95 8.38 -34.82
N GLU A 103 38.03 9.67 -35.13
CA GLU A 103 39.14 10.57 -34.81
C GLU A 103 38.85 11.32 -33.49
N PRO A 104 39.74 11.31 -32.49
CA PRO A 104 39.48 11.94 -31.20
C PRO A 104 39.71 13.46 -31.22
N PRO A 105 38.88 14.29 -30.53
CA PRO A 105 39.09 15.72 -30.45
C PRO A 105 40.28 16.11 -29.55
N ARG A 106 41.06 17.10 -30.01
CA ARG A 106 42.13 17.78 -29.26
C ARG A 106 41.59 18.52 -28.05
N ALA A 107 42.25 18.33 -26.90
CA ALA A 107 42.08 19.15 -25.71
C ALA A 107 42.67 20.56 -25.90
N HIS A 108 41.90 21.59 -25.57
CA HIS A 108 42.37 22.95 -25.40
C HIS A 108 42.38 23.29 -23.91
N SER A 109 43.59 23.52 -23.39
CA SER A 109 43.85 24.10 -22.08
C SER A 109 43.73 25.62 -22.14
N PRO A 110 43.21 26.27 -21.09
CA PRO A 110 43.65 27.62 -20.76
C PRO A 110 44.30 27.68 -19.37
N SER A 111 45.58 28.03 -19.42
CA SER A 111 46.37 28.95 -18.61
C SER A 111 45.86 29.43 -17.24
N ALA A 112 46.80 29.35 -16.30
CA ALA A 112 46.86 29.86 -14.94
C ALA A 112 46.59 31.36 -14.76
N GLN A 113 46.01 31.71 -13.60
CA GLN A 113 46.40 32.91 -12.84
C GLN A 113 46.48 32.59 -11.35
N HIS A 114 47.70 32.73 -10.81
CA HIS A 114 48.07 32.67 -9.40
C HIS A 114 47.61 33.94 -8.65
N GLN A 115 47.06 33.78 -7.45
CA GLN A 115 47.15 34.78 -6.38
C GLN A 115 47.59 34.07 -5.09
N PRO A 116 48.60 34.57 -4.35
CA PRO A 116 49.07 33.95 -3.12
C PRO A 116 48.29 34.50 -1.90
N GLN A 117 47.82 33.60 -1.04
CA GLN A 117 47.34 33.91 0.31
C GLN A 117 48.17 33.10 1.34
N PRO A 118 48.70 33.73 2.40
CA PRO A 118 49.65 33.12 3.32
C PRO A 118 48.97 32.32 4.45
N TYR A 119 49.47 31.11 4.69
CA TYR A 119 49.17 30.29 5.87
C TYR A 119 50.16 30.58 7.02
N PRO A 120 49.73 30.48 8.30
CA PRO A 120 50.63 30.33 9.44
C PRO A 120 50.97 28.84 9.73
N PRO A 121 52.04 28.56 10.50
CA PRO A 121 52.66 27.24 10.55
C PRO A 121 52.10 26.36 11.68
N GLY A 122 52.00 25.07 11.41
CA GLY A 122 51.79 24.04 12.43
C GLY A 122 51.95 22.65 11.84
N ALA A 123 53.18 22.11 11.84
CA ALA A 123 53.43 20.72 11.50
C ALA A 123 54.59 20.12 12.30
N ALA A 124 54.31 18.95 12.90
CA ALA A 124 55.21 17.80 13.03
C ALA A 124 54.31 16.55 13.00
N SER A 125 54.30 15.76 11.90
CA SER A 125 55.08 14.51 11.69
C SER A 125 54.74 13.37 12.67
N ALA A 126 54.57 12.10 12.32
CA ALA A 126 54.65 11.33 11.07
C ALA A 126 54.18 9.87 11.31
N ALA A 127 54.21 9.07 10.24
CA ALA A 127 54.26 7.60 10.13
C ALA A 127 52.93 6.89 9.75
N ASN A 128 52.65 6.44 8.51
CA ASN A 128 53.38 5.61 7.51
C ASN A 128 52.88 4.14 7.55
N ALA A 129 52.19 3.70 6.49
CA ALA A 129 52.08 2.28 6.11
C ALA A 129 51.57 2.09 4.66
N LYS A 130 52.57 2.01 3.76
CA LYS A 130 52.76 1.05 2.65
C LYS A 130 51.55 0.38 1.99
N THR A 131 51.37 0.70 0.71
CA THR A 131 50.46 0.08 -0.26
C THR A 131 51.07 -1.18 -0.91
N MET A 132 50.25 -2.21 -1.14
CA MET A 132 50.52 -3.26 -2.14
C MET A 132 49.38 -3.28 -3.16
N PHE A 133 49.78 -3.19 -4.42
CA PHE A 133 48.93 -3.28 -5.62
C PHE A 133 48.58 -4.74 -5.94
N VAL A 134 47.34 -4.98 -6.38
CA VAL A 134 46.95 -6.09 -7.25
C VAL A 134 46.01 -5.52 -8.33
N PRO A 135 46.22 -5.81 -9.63
CA PRO A 135 45.40 -5.29 -10.72
C PRO A 135 44.22 -6.23 -11.00
N GLY A 136 43.02 -5.68 -11.18
CA GLY A 136 41.83 -6.46 -11.50
C GLY A 136 40.78 -5.63 -12.23
N SER A 137 40.77 -5.76 -13.56
CA SER A 137 39.62 -5.81 -14.48
C SER A 137 38.34 -5.00 -14.18
N GLY A 138 37.93 -4.16 -15.14
CA GLY A 138 36.67 -3.38 -15.17
C GLY A 138 35.36 -4.21 -15.13
N PRO A 139 34.17 -3.61 -15.29
CA PRO A 139 33.82 -2.72 -16.41
C PRO A 139 33.03 -1.46 -16.02
N GLY A 140 33.11 -0.45 -16.89
CA GLY A 140 32.16 0.66 -16.91
C GLY A 140 30.97 0.37 -17.81
N SER A 141 29.82 0.95 -17.47
CA SER A 141 28.88 1.47 -18.47
C SER A 141 27.94 2.49 -17.80
N GLY A 142 27.95 3.68 -18.38
CA GLY A 142 27.06 4.79 -18.09
C GLY A 142 25.74 4.73 -18.88
N PRO A 143 25.08 5.88 -19.09
CA PRO A 143 23.63 5.99 -19.09
C PRO A 143 22.99 5.77 -20.47
N GLY A 144 21.82 5.12 -20.47
CA GLY A 144 21.00 4.94 -21.67
C GLY A 144 20.04 6.13 -21.91
N PRO A 145 19.80 6.52 -23.18
CA PRO A 145 18.84 7.55 -23.56
C PRO A 145 17.41 7.01 -23.80
N ALA A 146 16.46 7.95 -23.90
CA ALA A 146 15.02 7.76 -24.03
C ALA A 146 14.56 7.04 -25.32
N PRO A 147 13.43 6.31 -25.31
CA PRO A 147 12.84 5.76 -26.52
C PRO A 147 11.86 6.74 -27.18
N GLN A 148 12.05 6.94 -28.48
CA GLN A 148 11.18 7.63 -29.41
C GLN A 148 10.80 6.62 -30.51
N GLY A 149 9.50 6.46 -30.81
CA GLY A 149 9.05 5.96 -32.12
C GLY A 149 8.09 4.77 -32.17
N ALA A 150 6.94 5.05 -32.78
CA ALA A 150 6.27 4.26 -33.82
C ALA A 150 5.58 2.93 -33.45
N PHE A 151 4.28 3.01 -33.09
CA PHE A 151 3.35 1.90 -33.29
C PHE A 151 2.60 2.06 -34.62
N ARG A 152 2.87 1.10 -35.51
CA ARG A 152 2.28 0.87 -36.82
C ARG A 152 0.93 0.17 -36.63
N GLY A 153 -0.10 0.67 -37.32
CA GLY A 153 -1.47 0.18 -37.24
C GLY A 153 -1.67 -1.25 -37.75
N GLY A 154 -2.54 -1.99 -37.05
CA GLY A 154 -3.12 -3.25 -37.51
C GLY A 154 -4.61 -3.06 -37.82
N PRO A 155 -5.16 -3.70 -38.87
CA PRO A 155 -6.52 -3.50 -39.31
C PRO A 155 -7.55 -4.16 -38.38
N GLN A 156 -8.58 -3.40 -38.03
CA GLN A 156 -9.77 -3.87 -37.33
C GLN A 156 -10.61 -4.78 -38.25
N GLN A 157 -10.87 -6.00 -37.80
CA GLN A 157 -11.90 -6.87 -38.38
C GLN A 157 -13.28 -6.33 -38.01
N ALA A 158 -14.02 -5.87 -39.02
CA ALA A 158 -15.42 -5.49 -38.90
C ALA A 158 -16.30 -6.74 -38.92
N HIS A 159 -17.15 -6.90 -37.90
CA HIS A 159 -18.26 -7.86 -37.92
C HIS A 159 -19.41 -7.29 -38.76
N PRO A 160 -20.04 -8.07 -39.66
CA PRO A 160 -21.16 -7.60 -40.47
C PRO A 160 -22.46 -7.52 -39.65
N VAL A 161 -23.10 -6.36 -39.76
CA VAL A 161 -24.47 -6.09 -39.30
C VAL A 161 -25.43 -6.73 -40.29
N GLY A 162 -26.18 -7.72 -39.83
CA GLY A 162 -27.22 -8.38 -40.60
C GLY A 162 -28.52 -7.55 -40.61
N ASN A 163 -28.85 -7.01 -41.79
CA ASN A 163 -30.16 -6.47 -42.12
C ASN A 163 -31.22 -7.59 -42.12
N SER A 164 -32.34 -7.37 -41.43
CA SER A 164 -33.57 -8.14 -41.63
C SER A 164 -34.62 -7.24 -42.28
N PRO A 165 -35.19 -7.61 -43.45
CA PRO A 165 -36.22 -6.81 -44.12
C PRO A 165 -37.60 -7.05 -43.51
N GLY A 166 -38.44 -6.01 -43.59
CA GLY A 166 -39.79 -6.00 -43.05
C GLY A 166 -40.79 -6.84 -43.85
N HIS A 167 -41.83 -7.28 -43.15
CA HIS A 167 -43.11 -7.59 -43.76
C HIS A 167 -44.20 -6.77 -43.07
N ALA A 168 -44.73 -5.82 -43.84
CA ALA A 168 -46.05 -5.27 -43.65
C ALA A 168 -47.09 -6.36 -43.95
N SER A 169 -48.08 -6.49 -43.09
CA SER A 169 -49.37 -7.08 -43.46
C SER A 169 -50.45 -6.41 -42.63
N SER A 170 -51.46 -5.95 -43.35
CA SER A 170 -52.55 -5.08 -42.96
C SER A 170 -53.87 -5.86 -42.97
N VAL A 171 -54.84 -5.39 -42.15
CA VAL A 171 -56.32 -5.54 -42.29
C VAL A 171 -56.95 -6.84 -41.70
N PRO A 172 -58.24 -6.92 -41.24
CA PRO A 172 -59.19 -5.94 -40.67
C PRO A 172 -59.84 -6.34 -39.30
N LEU A 173 -60.53 -5.36 -38.73
CA LEU A 173 -61.71 -5.37 -37.84
C LEU A 173 -62.59 -6.65 -37.79
N SER A 174 -62.89 -7.19 -36.59
CA SER A 174 -64.20 -7.77 -36.22
C SER A 174 -64.34 -8.16 -34.73
N ALA A 175 -65.52 -7.80 -34.19
CA ALA A 175 -66.28 -8.34 -33.04
C ALA A 175 -65.77 -8.18 -31.58
N PRO A 176 -66.60 -7.66 -30.65
CA PRO A 176 -66.35 -7.66 -29.22
C PRO A 176 -66.70 -9.04 -28.61
N MET A 177 -65.71 -9.73 -28.04
CA MET A 177 -65.93 -10.96 -27.26
C MET A 177 -66.13 -10.68 -25.76
N PRO A 178 -66.81 -11.59 -25.03
CA PRO A 178 -67.19 -11.40 -23.63
C PRO A 178 -65.97 -11.40 -22.71
N GLN A 179 -65.97 -10.49 -21.73
CA GLN A 179 -64.95 -10.38 -20.69
C GLN A 179 -64.77 -11.71 -19.93
N PRO A 180 -63.56 -12.30 -19.95
CA PRO A 180 -63.21 -13.39 -19.04
C PRO A 180 -63.06 -12.83 -17.63
N ALA A 181 -63.62 -13.55 -16.65
CA ALA A 181 -63.54 -13.23 -15.24
C ALA A 181 -62.07 -13.02 -14.77
N PRO A 182 -61.82 -12.12 -13.80
CA PRO A 182 -60.48 -11.83 -13.30
C PRO A 182 -59.87 -13.06 -12.64
N ILE A 183 -58.96 -13.71 -13.37
CA ILE A 183 -58.11 -14.77 -12.85
C ILE A 183 -57.15 -14.09 -11.87
N MET A 184 -57.28 -14.39 -10.58
CA MET A 184 -56.35 -13.89 -9.57
C MET A 184 -54.92 -14.32 -9.91
N PRO A 185 -53.94 -13.40 -9.89
CA PRO A 185 -52.56 -13.73 -10.19
C PRO A 185 -52.05 -14.72 -9.15
N VAL A 186 -51.88 -15.97 -9.58
CA VAL A 186 -51.19 -17.01 -8.81
C VAL A 186 -49.80 -16.45 -8.51
N SER A 187 -49.56 -16.23 -7.21
CA SER A 187 -48.30 -15.71 -6.69
C SER A 187 -47.18 -16.65 -7.15
N ALA A 188 -46.36 -16.18 -8.09
CA ALA A 188 -45.23 -16.93 -8.60
C ALA A 188 -44.29 -17.26 -7.43
N ILE A 189 -44.23 -18.54 -7.08
CA ILE A 189 -43.28 -19.06 -6.09
C ILE A 189 -41.87 -18.68 -6.59
N PRO A 190 -41.03 -18.03 -5.76
CA PRO A 190 -39.71 -17.56 -6.20
C PRO A 190 -38.91 -18.76 -6.70
N SER A 191 -38.59 -18.75 -8.00
CA SER A 191 -37.78 -19.78 -8.63
C SER A 191 -36.41 -19.82 -7.94
N ALA A 192 -36.03 -21.00 -7.45
CA ALA A 192 -34.76 -21.20 -6.78
C ALA A 192 -33.62 -20.75 -7.70
N SER A 193 -32.80 -19.81 -7.22
CA SER A 193 -31.67 -19.26 -7.98
C SER A 193 -30.73 -20.37 -8.45
N PRO A 194 -30.35 -20.43 -9.73
CA PRO A 194 -29.58 -21.54 -10.29
C PRO A 194 -28.22 -21.71 -9.59
N PRO A 195 -27.76 -22.96 -9.35
CA PRO A 195 -26.59 -23.28 -8.52
C PRO A 195 -25.26 -22.66 -9.00
N TYR A 196 -25.18 -22.23 -10.27
CA TYR A 196 -23.98 -21.62 -10.85
C TYR A 196 -23.70 -20.19 -10.39
N LEU A 197 -24.68 -19.50 -9.79
CA LEU A 197 -24.45 -18.17 -9.21
C LEU A 197 -23.77 -18.24 -7.85
N ALA A 198 -23.93 -19.31 -7.07
CA ALA A 198 -23.35 -19.39 -5.73
C ALA A 198 -21.80 -19.48 -5.75
N SER A 199 -21.21 -20.16 -6.74
CA SER A 199 -19.75 -20.27 -6.88
C SER A 199 -19.10 -18.99 -7.41
N GLN A 200 -19.75 -18.29 -8.35
CA GLN A 200 -19.28 -16.97 -8.79
C GLN A 200 -19.50 -15.89 -7.73
N THR A 201 -20.59 -15.96 -6.96
CA THR A 201 -20.81 -15.07 -5.82
C THR A 201 -19.82 -15.35 -4.70
N ALA A 202 -19.44 -16.61 -4.45
CA ALA A 202 -18.38 -16.93 -3.49
C ALA A 202 -16.99 -16.45 -3.95
N ALA A 203 -16.67 -16.61 -5.25
CA ALA A 203 -15.43 -16.11 -5.83
C ALA A 203 -15.37 -14.57 -5.84
N ARG A 204 -16.52 -13.87 -6.00
CA ARG A 204 -16.62 -12.41 -5.88
C ARG A 204 -16.63 -11.93 -4.43
N ALA A 205 -17.27 -12.68 -3.52
CA ALA A 205 -17.28 -12.38 -2.09
C ALA A 205 -15.91 -12.56 -1.42
N GLY A 206 -15.01 -13.32 -2.06
CA GLY A 206 -13.61 -13.47 -1.63
C GLY A 206 -12.63 -12.53 -2.34
N ARG A 207 -13.06 -11.74 -3.35
CA ARG A 207 -12.15 -10.74 -3.93
C ARG A 207 -11.91 -9.66 -2.87
N PRO A 208 -10.66 -9.30 -2.59
CA PRO A 208 -10.36 -8.18 -1.70
C PRO A 208 -11.13 -6.95 -2.18
N LEU A 209 -12.12 -6.50 -1.38
CA LEU A 209 -12.73 -5.19 -1.57
C LEU A 209 -11.60 -4.18 -1.49
N GLU A 210 -11.38 -3.36 -2.53
CA GLU A 210 -10.32 -2.33 -2.60
C GLU A 210 -10.25 -1.54 -1.29
N PRO A 211 -9.44 -1.97 -0.29
CA PRO A 211 -9.66 -1.57 1.10
C PRO A 211 -9.20 -0.14 1.34
N TRP A 212 -8.41 0.39 0.40
CA TRP A 212 -7.86 1.73 0.44
C TRP A 212 -8.71 2.76 -0.29
N LYS A 213 -9.72 2.36 -1.09
CA LYS A 213 -10.49 3.31 -1.89
C LYS A 213 -11.13 4.41 -1.03
N ASP A 214 -11.79 4.00 0.04
CA ASP A 214 -12.46 4.92 0.96
C ASP A 214 -11.50 5.43 2.04
N ALA A 215 -10.62 4.56 2.55
CA ALA A 215 -9.64 4.93 3.58
C ALA A 215 -8.67 6.01 3.09
N LEU A 216 -8.18 5.95 1.85
CA LEU A 216 -7.27 6.95 1.30
C LEU A 216 -7.93 8.34 1.27
N ARG A 217 -9.20 8.41 0.89
CA ARG A 217 -9.95 9.68 0.87
C ARG A 217 -10.03 10.29 2.27
N VAL A 218 -10.41 9.49 3.26
CA VAL A 218 -10.49 9.92 4.67
C VAL A 218 -9.12 10.36 5.18
N LEU A 219 -8.07 9.60 4.89
CA LEU A 219 -6.71 9.95 5.32
C LEU A 219 -6.23 11.24 4.67
N MET A 220 -6.48 11.47 3.39
CA MET A 220 -6.13 12.74 2.73
C MET A 220 -6.89 13.92 3.34
N PHE A 221 -8.17 13.74 3.71
CA PHE A 221 -8.93 14.77 4.44
C PHE A 221 -8.32 15.06 5.83
N VAL A 222 -8.08 14.03 6.63
CA VAL A 222 -7.57 14.17 7.99
C VAL A 222 -6.16 14.77 7.99
N TRP A 223 -5.25 14.22 7.19
CA TRP A 223 -3.85 14.67 7.16
C TRP A 223 -3.66 15.98 6.40
N GLY A 224 -4.45 16.24 5.35
CA GLY A 224 -4.49 17.55 4.71
C GLY A 224 -4.99 18.64 5.65
N GLY A 225 -6.05 18.36 6.41
CA GLY A 225 -6.57 19.25 7.44
C GLY A 225 -5.57 19.50 8.56
N LEU A 226 -4.88 18.46 9.03
CA LEU A 226 -3.81 18.58 10.03
C LEU A 226 -2.62 19.41 9.53
N LEU A 227 -2.21 19.28 8.26
CA LEU A 227 -1.15 20.11 7.68
C LEU A 227 -1.57 21.59 7.59
N LEU A 228 -2.82 21.88 7.24
CA LEU A 228 -3.32 23.26 7.26
C LEU A 228 -3.44 23.80 8.67
N ALA A 229 -3.88 22.99 9.63
CA ALA A 229 -3.88 23.35 11.03
C ALA A 229 -2.44 23.62 11.51
N ALA A 230 -1.45 22.83 11.09
CA ALA A 230 -0.04 23.03 11.42
C ALA A 230 0.43 24.39 10.92
N PHE A 231 0.12 24.69 9.65
CA PHE A 231 0.44 25.96 9.03
C PHE A 231 -0.22 27.15 9.75
N ALA A 232 -1.49 27.01 10.17
CA ALA A 232 -2.23 28.05 10.84
C ALA A 232 -1.82 28.26 12.32
N THR A 233 -1.15 27.27 12.93
CA THR A 233 -0.74 27.33 14.34
C THR A 233 0.43 28.31 14.51
N PRO A 234 0.41 29.18 15.53
CA PRO A 234 1.53 30.09 15.79
C PRO A 234 2.82 29.33 16.13
N LEU A 235 3.93 29.84 15.62
CA LEU A 235 5.28 29.33 15.90
C LEU A 235 5.72 29.68 17.32
N SER A 236 5.43 30.90 17.76
CA SER A 236 5.64 31.38 19.13
C SER A 236 4.41 32.14 19.59
N ILE A 237 4.09 32.07 20.89
CA ILE A 237 3.01 32.87 21.50
C ILE A 237 3.55 34.21 22.02
N ASP A 238 4.84 34.28 22.38
CA ASP A 238 5.46 35.48 22.94
C ASP A 238 6.85 35.75 22.32
N PRO A 239 6.97 36.66 21.34
CA PRO A 239 5.87 37.35 20.66
C PRO A 239 5.07 36.40 19.77
N LEU A 240 3.81 36.77 19.48
CA LEU A 240 2.91 35.97 18.63
C LEU A 240 3.40 35.98 17.17
N ILE A 241 4.13 34.94 16.78
CA ILE A 241 4.71 34.79 15.44
C ILE A 241 4.00 33.64 14.73
N PHE A 242 3.54 33.88 13.52
CA PHE A 242 2.91 32.85 12.68
C PHE A 242 3.73 32.53 11.45
N ASN A 243 3.40 31.42 10.78
CA ASN A 243 4.04 31.04 9.52
C ASN A 243 3.89 32.09 8.41
N TRP A 244 2.80 32.87 8.39
CA TRP A 244 2.63 33.95 7.42
C TRP A 244 3.59 35.12 7.63
N ASN A 245 4.07 35.36 8.86
CA ASN A 245 5.11 36.35 9.11
C ASN A 245 6.43 35.90 8.46
N ILE A 246 6.79 34.62 8.57
CA ILE A 246 7.94 34.05 7.85
C ILE A 246 7.77 34.22 6.34
N ILE A 247 6.57 33.99 5.81
CA ILE A 247 6.31 34.17 4.36
C ILE A 247 6.40 35.64 3.95
N ALA A 248 5.98 36.58 4.79
CA ALA A 248 6.10 38.00 4.51
C ALA A 248 7.57 38.43 4.53
N ASP A 249 8.28 38.10 5.62
CA ASP A 249 9.54 38.73 6.01
C ASP A 249 10.79 37.97 5.55
N ALA A 250 10.71 36.65 5.34
CA ALA A 250 11.89 35.89 4.93
C ALA A 250 12.32 36.27 3.50
N GLU A 251 13.57 36.01 3.13
CA GLU A 251 14.05 36.23 1.77
C GLU A 251 14.24 34.90 1.03
N GLY A 252 13.98 34.89 -0.28
CA GLY A 252 14.27 33.77 -1.17
C GLY A 252 13.61 32.44 -0.79
N THR A 253 14.43 31.39 -0.68
CA THR A 253 13.98 30.00 -0.49
C THR A 253 13.49 29.70 0.92
N ALA A 254 13.73 30.58 1.89
CA ALA A 254 13.28 30.40 3.27
C ALA A 254 11.74 30.45 3.41
N LYS A 255 11.03 31.05 2.44
CA LYS A 255 9.55 31.05 2.37
C LYS A 255 8.97 29.70 1.95
N LEU A 256 9.77 28.85 1.29
CA LEU A 256 9.26 27.66 0.63
C LEU A 256 8.73 26.60 1.61
N PRO A 257 9.41 26.24 2.71
CA PRO A 257 8.90 25.20 3.62
C PRO A 257 7.47 25.44 4.15
N PRO A 258 7.12 26.62 4.71
CA PRO A 258 5.75 26.87 5.18
C PRO A 258 4.75 26.92 4.01
N LEU A 259 5.14 27.44 2.84
CA LEU A 259 4.28 27.44 1.64
C LEU A 259 4.00 26.03 1.12
N ILE A 260 5.00 25.15 1.11
CA ILE A 260 4.85 23.76 0.67
C ILE A 260 3.93 23.00 1.63
N MET A 261 4.10 23.21 2.94
CA MET A 261 3.21 22.61 3.93
C MET A 261 1.76 23.01 3.68
N ALA A 262 1.49 24.30 3.51
CA ALA A 262 0.16 24.82 3.20
C ALA A 262 -0.37 24.28 1.87
N ALA A 263 0.46 24.29 0.82
CA ALA A 263 0.09 23.80 -0.51
C ALA A 263 -0.23 22.30 -0.50
N VAL A 264 0.58 21.48 0.17
CA VAL A 264 0.33 20.04 0.30
C VAL A 264 -0.95 19.78 1.09
N GLY A 265 -1.16 20.51 2.20
CA GLY A 265 -2.38 20.41 2.99
C GLY A 265 -3.63 20.74 2.16
N LEU A 266 -3.61 21.86 1.45
CA LEU A 266 -4.71 22.31 0.59
C LEU A 266 -4.96 21.34 -0.58
N LEU A 267 -3.90 20.94 -1.30
CA LEU A 267 -4.02 20.00 -2.41
C LEU A 267 -4.53 18.64 -1.96
N ALA A 268 -4.11 18.15 -0.78
CA ALA A 268 -4.64 16.91 -0.22
C ALA A 268 -6.15 17.00 0.02
N LEU A 269 -6.65 18.11 0.58
CA LEU A 269 -8.09 18.33 0.79
C LEU A 269 -8.86 18.40 -0.54
N VAL A 270 -8.35 19.16 -1.51
CA VAL A 270 -9.01 19.31 -2.83
C VAL A 270 -9.09 17.96 -3.55
N ILE A 271 -8.00 17.20 -3.58
CA ILE A 271 -7.95 15.89 -4.23
C ILE A 271 -8.81 14.87 -3.48
N ALA A 272 -8.92 14.96 -2.16
CA ALA A 272 -9.84 14.15 -1.38
C ALA A 272 -11.32 14.47 -1.70
N GLY A 273 -11.63 15.74 -1.99
CA GLY A 273 -12.96 16.17 -2.41
C GLY A 273 -13.42 15.57 -3.74
N ILE A 274 -12.51 15.48 -4.72
CA ILE A 274 -12.84 15.08 -6.09
C ILE A 274 -13.05 13.55 -6.20
N PRO A 275 -14.18 13.10 -6.78
CA PRO A 275 -14.44 11.68 -7.02
C PRO A 275 -13.59 11.15 -8.18
N MET A 276 -12.33 10.81 -7.89
CA MET A 276 -11.42 10.12 -8.81
C MET A 276 -11.42 8.61 -8.54
N SER A 277 -10.96 7.84 -9.53
CA SER A 277 -10.63 6.43 -9.33
C SER A 277 -9.46 6.27 -8.32
N PRO A 278 -9.33 5.13 -7.64
CA PRO A 278 -8.35 4.96 -6.55
C PRO A 278 -6.89 5.12 -7.01
N VAL A 279 -6.57 4.69 -8.22
CA VAL A 279 -5.20 4.70 -8.77
C VAL A 279 -4.64 6.12 -8.93
N PRO A 280 -5.26 7.04 -9.70
CA PRO A 280 -4.76 8.40 -9.82
C PRO A 280 -4.74 9.12 -8.47
N ARG A 281 -5.74 8.87 -7.60
CA ARG A 281 -5.73 9.42 -6.24
C ARG A 281 -4.52 8.91 -5.44
N GLY A 282 -4.22 7.62 -5.53
CA GLY A 282 -3.05 7.00 -4.88
C GLY A 282 -1.74 7.58 -5.37
N ILE A 283 -1.59 7.80 -6.69
CA ILE A 283 -0.41 8.45 -7.28
C ILE A 283 -0.26 9.87 -6.73
N MET A 284 -1.34 10.66 -6.74
CA MET A 284 -1.29 12.04 -6.24
C MET A 284 -0.99 12.09 -4.74
N ALA A 285 -1.57 11.20 -3.94
CA ALA A 285 -1.26 11.08 -2.52
C ALA A 285 0.22 10.72 -2.29
N ALA A 286 0.77 9.79 -3.07
CA ALA A 286 2.17 9.43 -2.99
C ALA A 286 3.10 10.61 -3.36
N LEU A 287 2.77 11.36 -4.43
CA LEU A 287 3.53 12.54 -4.85
C LEU A 287 3.47 13.65 -3.78
N LEU A 288 2.30 13.91 -3.20
CA LEU A 288 2.13 14.88 -2.12
C LEU A 288 2.91 14.47 -0.87
N GLY A 289 2.89 13.18 -0.52
CA GLY A 289 3.69 12.63 0.56
C GLY A 289 5.19 12.77 0.31
N LEU A 290 5.65 12.44 -0.90
CA LEU A 290 7.06 12.53 -1.30
C LEU A 290 7.53 13.99 -1.40
N ALA A 291 6.65 14.94 -1.68
CA ALA A 291 7.00 16.36 -1.72
C ALA A 291 7.56 16.85 -0.37
N GLY A 292 7.04 16.35 0.76
CA GLY A 292 7.58 16.66 2.08
C GLY A 292 9.01 16.16 2.32
N ILE A 293 9.49 15.25 1.49
CA ILE A 293 10.83 14.66 1.57
C ILE A 293 11.75 15.28 0.51
N LEU A 294 11.30 15.27 -0.74
CA LEU A 294 12.10 15.70 -1.88
C LEU A 294 12.37 17.20 -1.84
N VAL A 295 11.41 18.03 -1.44
CA VAL A 295 11.63 19.48 -1.50
C VAL A 295 12.66 19.96 -0.48
N PRO A 296 12.63 19.55 0.80
CA PRO A 296 13.71 19.88 1.73
C PRO A 296 15.09 19.39 1.25
N VAL A 297 15.17 18.23 0.61
CA VAL A 297 16.42 17.70 0.02
C VAL A 297 16.89 18.56 -1.16
N LEU A 298 15.98 19.04 -2.01
CA LEU A 298 16.32 19.92 -3.14
C LEU A 298 16.78 21.30 -2.67
N LEU A 299 16.25 21.81 -1.56
CA LEU A 299 16.57 23.14 -1.04
C LEU A 299 17.78 23.14 -0.10
N GLY A 300 17.88 22.14 0.78
CA GLY A 300 18.94 22.02 1.79
C GLY A 300 20.16 21.22 1.31
N GLY A 301 20.11 20.67 0.10
CA GLY A 301 21.13 19.78 -0.42
C GLY A 301 20.88 18.32 -0.05
N VAL A 302 21.62 17.44 -0.73
CA VAL A 302 21.49 15.98 -0.54
C VAL A 302 22.04 15.62 0.85
N PRO A 303 21.21 15.09 1.76
CA PRO A 303 21.67 14.71 3.09
C PRO A 303 22.66 13.53 2.98
N PRO A 304 23.48 13.31 4.01
CA PRO A 304 24.40 12.17 4.03
C PRO A 304 23.63 10.85 3.85
N TRP A 305 24.28 9.87 3.21
CA TRP A 305 23.62 8.60 2.86
C TRP A 305 23.03 7.89 4.09
N GLN A 306 23.62 8.09 5.27
CA GLN A 306 23.15 7.55 6.55
C GLN A 306 21.72 7.98 6.89
N LEU A 307 21.26 9.12 6.35
CA LEU A 307 19.91 9.63 6.52
C LEU A 307 19.02 9.26 5.32
N LEU A 308 19.56 9.28 4.10
CA LEU A 308 18.81 8.89 2.90
C LEU A 308 18.38 7.42 2.91
N VAL A 309 19.30 6.53 3.26
CA VAL A 309 19.08 5.08 3.21
C VAL A 309 17.93 4.64 4.12
N PRO A 310 17.85 5.02 5.42
CA PRO A 310 16.71 4.66 6.24
C PRO A 310 15.42 5.36 5.81
N MET A 311 15.50 6.59 5.30
CA MET A 311 14.34 7.32 4.78
C MET A 311 13.71 6.59 3.58
N VAL A 312 14.53 6.18 2.60
CA VAL A 312 14.09 5.34 1.47
C VAL A 312 13.61 3.98 1.98
N GLY A 313 14.29 3.40 2.96
CA GLY A 313 13.87 2.17 3.62
C GLY A 313 12.45 2.25 4.18
N MET A 314 12.11 3.33 4.88
CA MET A 314 10.77 3.56 5.44
C MET A 314 9.71 3.81 4.36
N ILE A 315 10.04 4.57 3.30
CA ILE A 315 9.17 4.78 2.14
C ILE A 315 8.81 3.46 1.46
N VAL A 316 9.76 2.52 1.38
CA VAL A 316 9.52 1.19 0.81
C VAL A 316 8.81 0.29 1.82
N LEU A 317 9.19 0.33 3.09
CA LEU A 317 8.69 -0.58 4.12
C LEU A 317 7.20 -0.39 4.41
N ILE A 318 6.75 0.84 4.68
CA ILE A 318 5.39 1.13 5.14
C ILE A 318 4.31 0.70 4.12
N PRO A 319 4.36 1.10 2.84
CA PRO A 319 3.36 0.67 1.86
C PRO A 319 3.33 -0.86 1.70
N ASN A 320 4.50 -1.51 1.71
CA ASN A 320 4.57 -2.94 1.48
C ASN A 320 4.06 -3.76 2.66
N LEU A 321 4.17 -3.26 3.90
CA LEU A 321 3.48 -3.83 5.06
C LEU A 321 1.94 -3.74 4.91
N LEU A 322 1.43 -2.62 4.40
CA LEU A 322 0.00 -2.45 4.12
C LEU A 322 -0.47 -3.40 3.01
N VAL A 323 0.29 -3.50 1.91
CA VAL A 323 -0.02 -4.41 0.79
C VAL A 323 0.03 -5.87 1.24
N ARG A 324 1.01 -6.28 2.06
CA ARG A 324 1.13 -7.65 2.58
C ARG A 324 -0.04 -8.08 3.46
N ASN A 325 -0.73 -7.13 4.11
CA ASN A 325 -1.90 -7.43 4.92
C ASN A 325 -3.06 -7.99 4.07
N GLU A 326 -3.25 -7.44 2.87
CA GLU A 326 -4.33 -7.77 1.94
C GLU A 326 -3.91 -8.86 0.96
N TYR A 327 -2.73 -8.75 0.36
CA TYR A 327 -2.18 -9.71 -0.60
C TYR A 327 -1.19 -10.65 0.10
N ARG A 328 -1.72 -11.54 0.95
CA ARG A 328 -0.88 -12.35 1.84
C ARG A 328 0.01 -13.35 1.10
N ASP A 329 -0.44 -13.82 -0.05
CA ASP A 329 0.27 -14.81 -0.86
C ASP A 329 1.27 -14.18 -1.83
N ALA A 330 1.25 -12.85 -2.02
CA ALA A 330 2.18 -12.18 -2.91
C ALA A 330 3.61 -12.20 -2.33
N ALA A 331 4.57 -12.64 -3.16
CA ALA A 331 5.98 -12.63 -2.80
C ALA A 331 6.60 -11.22 -2.86
N LEU A 332 6.15 -10.39 -3.80
CA LEU A 332 6.69 -9.05 -4.03
C LEU A 332 6.70 -8.17 -2.75
N PRO A 333 5.60 -8.03 -1.98
CA PRO A 333 5.62 -7.24 -0.75
C PRO A 333 6.61 -7.78 0.29
N ARG A 334 6.82 -9.11 0.35
CA ARG A 334 7.78 -9.72 1.30
C ARG A 334 9.21 -9.32 0.97
N ILE A 335 9.56 -9.34 -0.31
CA ILE A 335 10.87 -8.90 -0.80
C ILE A 335 11.05 -7.39 -0.53
N LEU A 336 10.06 -6.57 -0.86
CA LEU A 336 10.16 -5.12 -0.63
C LEU A 336 10.21 -4.77 0.86
N ILE A 337 9.50 -5.48 1.73
CA ILE A 337 9.63 -5.35 3.19
C ILE A 337 11.06 -5.67 3.63
N THR A 338 11.68 -6.75 3.14
CA THR A 338 13.08 -7.05 3.51
C THR A 338 14.04 -5.99 3.07
N VAL A 339 13.91 -5.48 1.84
CA VAL A 339 14.74 -4.38 1.35
C VAL A 339 14.56 -3.14 2.21
N GLY A 340 13.31 -2.80 2.58
CA GLY A 340 13.00 -1.67 3.46
C GLY A 340 13.60 -1.81 4.86
N VAL A 341 13.49 -2.99 5.48
CA VAL A 341 14.09 -3.28 6.79
C VAL A 341 15.61 -3.22 6.73
N ILE A 342 16.23 -3.84 5.72
CA ILE A 342 17.69 -3.80 5.55
C ILE A 342 18.14 -2.35 5.39
N ALA A 343 17.52 -1.57 4.50
CA ALA A 343 17.83 -0.16 4.32
C ALA A 343 17.66 0.64 5.63
N ALA A 344 16.61 0.39 6.42
CA ALA A 344 16.43 1.05 7.72
C ALA A 344 17.49 0.65 8.75
N LEU A 345 18.01 -0.58 8.71
CA LEU A 345 18.99 -1.10 9.67
C LEU A 345 20.45 -0.81 9.28
N VAL A 346 20.74 -0.62 8.00
CA VAL A 346 22.11 -0.40 7.47
C VAL A 346 22.89 0.66 8.24
N PRO A 347 22.35 1.85 8.58
CA PRO A 347 23.09 2.86 9.33
C PRO A 347 23.55 2.41 10.73
N TYR A 348 22.89 1.42 11.33
CA TYR A 348 23.25 0.89 12.65
C TYR A 348 24.32 -0.19 12.59
N VAL A 349 24.46 -0.86 11.44
CA VAL A 349 25.38 -2.00 11.25
C VAL A 349 26.70 -1.53 10.66
N ILE A 350 26.71 -0.49 9.83
CA ILE A 350 27.93 0.03 9.22
C ILE A 350 28.74 0.82 10.27
N PRO A 351 30.02 0.46 10.52
CA PRO A 351 30.86 1.17 11.47
C PRO A 351 31.02 2.65 11.10
N GLN A 352 30.91 3.52 12.10
CA GLN A 352 31.15 4.95 11.97
C GLN A 352 32.23 5.34 12.98
N ARG A 353 33.26 6.05 12.55
CA ARG A 353 34.35 6.53 13.44
C ARG A 353 35.05 5.42 14.27
N GLY A 354 35.07 4.19 13.74
CA GLY A 354 35.77 3.05 14.37
C GLY A 354 34.93 2.21 15.33
N SER A 355 33.66 2.52 15.51
CA SER A 355 32.72 1.76 16.34
C SER A 355 31.45 1.39 15.57
N MET A 356 30.78 0.31 15.96
CA MET A 356 29.47 -0.06 15.43
C MET A 356 28.38 0.71 16.17
N PRO A 357 27.57 1.55 15.50
CA PRO A 357 26.56 2.38 16.17
C PRO A 357 25.54 1.57 16.98
N LEU A 358 25.20 0.35 16.53
CA LEU A 358 24.35 -0.55 17.30
C LEU A 358 24.94 -0.91 18.67
N VAL A 359 26.25 -1.20 18.72
CA VAL A 359 26.94 -1.54 19.97
C VAL A 359 26.99 -0.31 20.88
N GLU A 360 27.21 0.87 20.32
CA GLU A 360 27.16 2.12 21.07
C GLU A 360 25.78 2.40 21.65
N LEU A 361 24.70 2.17 20.89
CA LEU A 361 23.33 2.30 21.41
C LEU A 361 23.09 1.39 22.62
N PHE A 362 23.56 0.15 22.60
CA PHE A 362 23.44 -0.75 23.75
C PHE A 362 24.27 -0.29 24.95
N LYS A 363 25.49 0.20 24.74
CA LYS A 363 26.32 0.78 25.81
C LYS A 363 25.64 2.02 26.42
N LEU A 364 25.16 2.93 25.56
CA LEU A 364 24.39 4.10 25.97
C LEU A 364 23.12 3.70 26.72
N ALA A 365 22.44 2.62 26.35
CA ALA A 365 21.25 2.17 27.07
C ALA A 365 21.56 1.71 28.52
N ILE A 366 22.76 1.16 28.74
CA ILE A 366 23.21 0.72 30.06
C ILE A 366 23.68 1.91 30.89
N GLU A 367 24.53 2.76 30.30
CA GLU A 367 25.26 3.84 30.99
C GLU A 367 24.47 5.15 31.11
N ALA A 368 23.48 5.40 30.25
CA ALA A 368 22.72 6.65 30.26
C ALA A 368 21.96 6.86 31.57
N PRO A 369 22.12 8.02 32.24
CA PRO A 369 21.29 8.39 33.37
C PRO A 369 19.94 9.00 32.93
N GLY A 370 18.91 8.79 33.75
CA GLY A 370 17.65 9.54 33.70
C GLY A 370 16.90 9.47 32.36
N ALA A 371 16.44 10.63 31.89
CA ALA A 371 15.59 10.78 30.70
C ALA A 371 16.27 10.33 29.40
N PHE A 372 17.59 10.52 29.28
CA PHE A 372 18.32 10.14 28.07
C PHE A 372 18.23 8.63 27.81
N LYS A 373 18.21 7.81 28.87
CA LYS A 373 18.03 6.36 28.77
C LYS A 373 16.74 5.98 28.06
N VAL A 374 15.65 6.71 28.31
CA VAL A 374 14.35 6.44 27.68
C VAL A 374 14.41 6.70 26.17
N ILE A 375 15.11 7.74 25.73
CA ILE A 375 15.31 8.04 24.30
C ILE A 375 16.11 6.92 23.62
N VAL A 376 17.19 6.45 24.25
CA VAL A 376 18.00 5.34 23.72
C VAL A 376 17.19 4.04 23.67
N LEU A 377 16.42 3.73 24.71
CA LEU A 377 15.52 2.57 24.74
C LEU A 377 14.45 2.65 23.66
N LEU A 378 13.91 3.85 23.40
CA LEU A 378 12.96 4.06 22.31
C LEU A 378 13.63 3.75 20.97
N GLN A 379 14.86 4.20 20.74
CA GLN A 379 15.59 3.86 19.52
C GLN A 379 15.80 2.34 19.35
N ILE A 380 16.14 1.64 20.43
CA ILE A 380 16.25 0.18 20.42
C ILE A 380 14.89 -0.47 20.12
N ALA A 381 13.80 0.06 20.69
CA ALA A 381 12.45 -0.42 20.39
C ALA A 381 12.08 -0.24 18.91
N LEU A 382 12.49 0.87 18.26
CA LEU A 382 12.33 1.02 16.80
C LEU A 382 13.05 -0.09 16.04
N ILE A 383 14.31 -0.37 16.39
CA ILE A 383 15.10 -1.44 15.78
C ILE A 383 14.40 -2.78 15.93
N VAL A 384 13.85 -3.07 17.13
CA VAL A 384 13.07 -4.29 17.36
C VAL A 384 11.83 -4.33 16.46
N VAL A 385 11.08 -3.23 16.32
CA VAL A 385 9.91 -3.16 15.42
C VAL A 385 10.31 -3.39 13.95
N LEU A 386 11.43 -2.83 13.50
CA LEU A 386 11.98 -3.06 12.16
C LEU A 386 12.31 -4.54 11.95
N VAL A 387 12.95 -5.19 12.92
CA VAL A 387 13.24 -6.63 12.85
C VAL A 387 11.96 -7.47 12.88
N LEU A 388 10.99 -7.13 13.74
CA LEU A 388 9.68 -7.81 13.79
C LEU A 388 8.89 -7.65 12.49
N SER A 389 9.13 -6.60 11.70
CA SER A 389 8.53 -6.45 10.37
C SER A 389 8.96 -7.56 9.40
N LEU A 390 10.08 -8.26 9.66
CA LEU A 390 10.48 -9.45 8.89
C LEU A 390 9.58 -10.67 9.12
N LEU A 391 8.70 -10.64 10.12
CA LEU A 391 7.64 -11.64 10.28
C LEU A 391 6.67 -11.67 9.08
N ALA A 392 6.76 -10.70 8.16
CA ALA A 392 6.10 -10.73 6.85
C ALA A 392 6.39 -11.99 6.02
N TRP A 393 7.48 -12.72 6.30
CA TRP A 393 7.82 -14.00 5.68
C TRP A 393 7.03 -15.20 6.19
N LEU A 394 6.28 -15.06 7.28
CA LEU A 394 5.44 -16.15 7.75
C LEU A 394 4.46 -16.59 6.64
N PRO A 395 4.25 -17.91 6.48
CA PRO A 395 3.34 -18.42 5.47
C PRO A 395 1.91 -17.94 5.73
N SER A 396 1.12 -17.83 4.66
CA SER A 396 -0.32 -17.64 4.78
C SER A 396 -0.92 -18.80 5.57
N PRO A 397 -1.93 -18.56 6.44
CA PRO A 397 -2.82 -17.40 6.45
C PRO A 397 -2.36 -16.21 7.32
N SER A 398 -1.22 -16.30 8.00
CA SER A 398 -0.78 -15.28 8.94
C SER A 398 -0.52 -13.94 8.24
N SER A 399 -1.16 -12.87 8.73
CA SER A 399 -0.78 -11.50 8.40
C SER A 399 0.44 -11.03 9.19
N ALA A 400 0.86 -11.79 10.21
CA ALA A 400 1.92 -11.45 11.14
C ALA A 400 1.79 -10.05 11.76
N GLY A 401 0.58 -9.49 11.82
CA GLY A 401 0.38 -8.12 12.31
C GLY A 401 0.94 -7.03 11.37
N ALA A 402 1.15 -7.30 10.08
CA ALA A 402 1.75 -6.34 9.14
C ALA A 402 1.08 -4.95 9.16
N LYS A 403 -0.25 -4.90 9.25
CA LYS A 403 -1.01 -3.64 9.41
C LYS A 403 -0.68 -2.91 10.72
N VAL A 404 -0.52 -3.63 11.82
CA VAL A 404 -0.17 -3.06 13.13
C VAL A 404 1.24 -2.49 13.07
N PHE A 405 2.20 -3.22 12.50
CA PHE A 405 3.57 -2.72 12.33
C PHE A 405 3.63 -1.50 11.40
N ALA A 406 2.86 -1.48 10.30
CA ALA A 406 2.78 -0.31 9.43
C ALA A 406 2.30 0.93 10.21
N TRP A 407 1.24 0.81 11.00
CA TRP A 407 0.73 1.91 11.81
C TRP A 407 1.67 2.32 12.94
N LEU A 408 2.35 1.35 13.57
CA LEU A 408 3.33 1.62 14.60
C LEU A 408 4.52 2.42 14.03
N LEU A 409 4.99 2.07 12.83
CA LEU A 409 6.05 2.80 12.12
C LEU A 409 5.58 4.19 11.65
N ILE A 410 4.34 4.31 11.16
CA ILE A 410 3.74 5.59 10.79
C ILE A 410 3.64 6.53 12.00
N LEU A 411 3.17 6.03 13.14
CA LEU A 411 2.98 6.82 14.36
C LEU A 411 4.26 6.99 15.18
N TRP A 412 5.34 6.30 14.81
CA TRP A 412 6.61 6.35 15.53
C TRP A 412 7.12 7.77 15.79
N PRO A 413 7.11 8.70 14.80
CA PRO A 413 7.54 10.08 15.04
C PRO A 413 6.70 10.80 16.10
N VAL A 414 5.39 10.51 16.19
CA VAL A 414 4.52 11.05 17.25
C VAL A 414 4.96 10.51 18.61
N ILE A 415 5.18 9.20 18.70
CA ILE A 415 5.59 8.55 19.95
C ILE A 415 6.91 9.15 20.43
N THR A 416 7.91 9.27 19.56
CA THR A 416 9.20 9.88 19.90
C THR A 416 9.06 11.33 20.33
N HIS A 417 8.23 12.10 19.62
CA HIS A 417 8.02 13.51 19.90
C HIS A 417 7.35 13.73 21.26
N VAL A 418 6.27 13.01 21.54
CA VAL A 418 5.55 13.08 22.82
C VAL A 418 6.45 12.63 23.97
N VAL A 419 7.22 11.54 23.79
CA VAL A 419 8.16 11.08 24.82
C VAL A 419 9.21 12.15 25.10
N VAL A 420 9.79 12.78 24.07
CA VAL A 420 10.77 13.86 24.26
C VAL A 420 10.16 15.05 25.01
N LEU A 421 8.93 15.45 24.69
CA LEU A 421 8.22 16.52 25.40
C LEU A 421 7.92 16.19 26.87
N VAL A 422 7.57 14.93 27.16
CA VAL A 422 7.34 14.48 28.54
C VAL A 422 8.66 14.47 29.32
N LEU A 423 9.73 13.97 28.70
CA LEU A 423 11.04 13.85 29.32
C LEU A 423 11.74 15.20 29.57
N SER A 424 11.42 16.23 28.79
CA SER A 424 11.93 17.58 29.03
C SER A 424 11.29 18.26 30.24
N GLY A 425 10.29 17.63 30.89
CA GLY A 425 9.58 18.18 32.05
C GLY A 425 8.68 19.37 31.73
N ASN A 426 8.65 19.78 30.46
CA ASN A 426 8.14 21.06 30.00
C ASN A 426 7.03 20.85 28.99
N LEU A 427 6.10 19.91 29.21
CA LEU A 427 5.01 19.71 28.26
C LEU A 427 4.16 20.99 28.17
N VAL A 428 3.75 21.53 29.32
CA VAL A 428 3.00 22.79 29.39
C VAL A 428 3.84 23.97 28.88
N ASP A 429 5.10 24.06 29.28
CA ASP A 429 5.95 25.19 28.90
C ASP A 429 6.39 25.14 27.44
N GLY A 430 6.54 23.95 26.86
CA GLY A 430 6.78 23.75 25.43
C GLY A 430 5.58 24.12 24.57
N PHE A 431 4.35 23.78 25.02
CA PHE A 431 3.13 24.24 24.37
C PHE A 431 2.94 25.76 24.48
N LYS A 432 3.32 26.37 25.61
CA LYS A 432 3.28 27.83 25.80
C LYS A 432 4.34 28.53 24.95
N ALA A 433 5.55 27.99 24.86
CA ALA A 433 6.64 28.59 24.11
C ALA A 433 6.40 28.49 22.60
N SER A 434 6.01 27.30 22.12
CA SER A 434 5.81 27.06 20.69
C SER A 434 4.77 25.95 20.48
N PRO A 435 3.48 26.27 20.34
CA PRO A 435 2.45 25.26 20.12
C PRO A 435 2.66 24.54 18.80
N TYR A 436 3.30 25.16 17.80
CA TYR A 436 3.73 24.49 16.59
C TYR A 436 4.82 23.42 16.86
N ALA A 437 5.90 23.76 17.57
CA ALA A 437 6.97 22.79 17.82
C ALA A 437 6.50 21.66 18.76
N ALA A 438 5.64 21.97 19.73
CA ALA A 438 5.08 20.98 20.65
C ALA A 438 3.95 20.14 20.01
N GLY A 439 3.10 20.76 19.21
CA GLY A 439 1.86 20.14 18.73
C GLY A 439 1.88 19.65 17.29
N MET A 440 2.72 20.21 16.41
CA MET A 440 2.59 20.04 14.95
C MET A 440 3.91 19.70 14.21
N SER A 441 5.05 19.75 14.89
CA SER A 441 6.36 19.33 14.35
C SER A 441 6.39 17.87 13.89
N TRP A 442 5.66 16.98 14.58
CA TRP A 442 5.52 15.58 14.19
C TRP A 442 4.61 15.37 12.98
N VAL A 443 3.71 16.32 12.69
CA VAL A 443 2.78 16.24 11.55
C VAL A 443 3.54 16.45 10.24
N ALA A 444 4.30 17.55 10.17
CA ALA A 444 5.05 17.93 8.98
C ALA A 444 6.50 17.39 8.97
N GLY A 445 7.02 16.95 10.11
CA GLY A 445 8.44 16.65 10.26
C GLY A 445 9.20 17.95 10.48
N ALA A 446 9.72 18.14 11.68
CA ALA A 446 10.62 19.24 11.95
C ALA A 446 12.04 18.87 11.50
N GLY A 447 12.66 19.78 10.75
CA GLY A 447 14.12 19.79 10.59
C GLY A 447 14.75 19.73 11.97
N GLY A 448 15.70 18.79 12.14
CA GLY A 448 16.34 18.53 13.42
C GLY A 448 16.81 19.82 14.08
N MET A 449 16.78 19.85 15.42
CA MET A 449 17.30 20.98 16.17
C MET A 449 18.68 21.37 15.63
N PRO A 450 18.88 22.63 15.20
CA PRO A 450 20.19 23.10 14.80
C PRO A 450 21.03 23.26 16.07
N GLY A 451 21.94 22.32 16.36
CA GLY A 451 22.89 22.56 17.45
C GLY A 451 23.51 21.35 18.14
N GLY A 452 23.96 20.33 17.40
CA GLY A 452 24.75 19.26 18.01
C GLY A 452 25.73 18.66 17.02
N ASP A 453 26.95 19.20 16.97
CA ASP A 453 28.05 18.71 16.15
C ASP A 453 28.37 17.24 16.45
N GLY A 454 27.70 16.32 15.76
CA GLY A 454 28.03 14.89 15.75
C GLY A 454 27.29 13.99 16.74
N GLY A 455 26.22 14.46 17.38
CA GLY A 455 25.29 13.58 18.09
C GLY A 455 24.34 12.89 17.10
N ILE A 456 24.10 11.59 17.28
CA ILE A 456 23.26 10.73 16.43
C ILE A 456 21.77 11.07 16.62
N SER A 457 21.38 12.35 16.51
CA SER A 457 19.98 12.76 16.43
C SER A 457 19.46 12.47 15.02
N MET A 458 19.28 11.18 14.71
CA MET A 458 18.68 10.64 13.49
C MET A 458 17.17 10.93 13.37
N SER A 459 16.68 12.03 13.94
CA SER A 459 15.28 12.43 13.80
C SER A 459 15.10 13.32 12.56
N ILE A 460 15.47 12.82 11.37
CA ILE A 460 14.76 13.24 10.15
C ILE A 460 13.44 12.45 10.19
N GLY A 461 12.53 12.93 11.03
CA GLY A 461 11.19 12.41 11.07
C GLY A 461 10.52 12.86 9.79
N ILE A 462 10.34 11.96 8.82
CA ILE A 462 9.26 12.13 7.85
C ILE A 462 8.02 12.36 8.69
N GLY A 463 7.42 13.55 8.58
CA GLY A 463 6.21 13.88 9.33
C GLY A 463 5.15 12.79 9.12
N VAL A 464 4.37 12.49 10.15
CA VAL A 464 3.37 11.42 10.09
C VAL A 464 2.39 11.64 8.94
N ALA A 465 2.05 12.89 8.63
CA ALA A 465 1.23 13.22 7.47
C ALA A 465 1.86 12.74 6.16
N TYR A 466 3.14 13.02 5.95
CA TYR A 466 3.88 12.58 4.77
C TYR A 466 4.03 11.07 4.72
N ALA A 467 4.35 10.42 5.84
CA ALA A 467 4.45 8.97 5.93
C ALA A 467 3.12 8.27 5.61
N VAL A 468 1.98 8.82 6.07
CA VAL A 468 0.66 8.29 5.74
C VAL A 468 0.33 8.49 4.26
N LEU A 469 0.57 9.69 3.72
CA LEU A 469 0.28 10.00 2.32
C LEU A 469 1.10 9.13 1.36
N VAL A 470 2.41 9.00 1.61
CA VAL A 470 3.29 8.08 0.86
C VAL A 470 2.86 6.63 1.06
N GLY A 471 2.67 6.21 2.31
CA GLY A 471 2.32 4.85 2.71
C GLY A 471 1.07 4.34 1.99
N TYR A 472 -0.04 5.06 2.15
CA TYR A 472 -1.33 4.69 1.57
C TYR A 472 -1.42 4.98 0.07
N GLY A 473 -0.77 6.04 -0.42
CA GLY A 473 -0.69 6.35 -1.84
C GLY A 473 0.00 5.24 -2.63
N LEU A 474 1.21 4.85 -2.21
CA LEU A 474 1.97 3.77 -2.85
C LEU A 474 1.28 2.40 -2.67
N ALA A 475 0.71 2.11 -1.50
CA ALA A 475 0.00 0.86 -1.26
C ALA A 475 -1.16 0.69 -2.25
N THR A 476 -1.92 1.76 -2.51
CA THR A 476 -3.03 1.75 -3.47
C THR A 476 -2.55 1.46 -4.90
N VAL A 477 -1.42 2.04 -5.32
CA VAL A 477 -0.86 1.83 -6.66
C VAL A 477 -0.31 0.42 -6.83
N ILE A 478 0.45 -0.07 -5.84
CA ILE A 478 1.04 -1.42 -5.87
C ILE A 478 -0.06 -2.48 -5.85
N ALA A 479 -1.06 -2.32 -4.99
CA ALA A 479 -2.22 -3.20 -4.92
C ALA A 479 -2.90 -3.39 -6.28
N LYS A 480 -3.12 -2.29 -7.01
CA LYS A 480 -3.75 -2.36 -8.34
C LYS A 480 -2.92 -3.12 -9.37
N LYS A 481 -1.60 -3.18 -9.21
CA LYS A 481 -0.73 -3.95 -10.11
C LYS A 481 -0.67 -5.43 -9.76
N LEU A 482 -1.12 -5.81 -8.56
CA LEU A 482 -1.21 -7.20 -8.11
C LEU A 482 -2.57 -7.83 -8.41
N GLU A 483 -3.62 -7.02 -8.58
CA GLU A 483 -4.89 -7.42 -9.19
C GLU A 483 -4.75 -7.71 -10.68
#